data_AF-A0AAW9I0U9-F1
#
_entry.id   AF-A0AAW9I0U9-F1
#
_cell.length_a   1.000
_cell.length_b   1.000
_cell.length_c   1.000
_cell.angle_alpha   90.00
_cell.angle_beta   90.00
_cell.angle_gamma   90.00
#
_symmetry.space_group_name_H-M   'P 1'
#
loop_
_entity.id
_entity.type
_entity.pdbx_description
1 polymer ?
#
loop_
_entity_poly.entity_id
_entity_poly.type
_entity_poly.pdbx_seq_one_letter_code
_entity_poly.pdbx_strand_id
1 'polypeptide(L)'
;DEAQNTTPEQMKMFLTRLGFNSKMVVTGDITQVDLGANKVSGLQVVRRILRDVPGIHFSELSSADVVRHRLVAEIIDAYARWDSRQR
;
A
#
# COMPACT_ATOMS: atom_id res chain seq x y z
N ASP A 1 -0.44 0.77 8.78
CA ASP A 1 -0.03 1.66 7.68
C ASP A 1 1.27 1.15 7.10
N GLU A 2 1.64 1.62 5.92
CA GLU A 2 2.85 1.19 5.18
C GLU A 2 2.96 -0.34 5.07
N ALA A 3 1.82 -1.00 4.93
CA ALA A 3 1.71 -2.46 5.02
C ALA A 3 2.47 -3.19 3.91
N GLN A 4 2.80 -2.50 2.82
CA GLN A 4 3.67 -3.03 1.78
C GLN A 4 5.05 -3.43 2.31
N ASN A 5 5.49 -2.83 3.42
CA ASN A 5 6.78 -3.09 4.06
C ASN A 5 6.72 -4.21 5.13
N THR A 6 5.63 -4.98 5.16
CA THR A 6 5.51 -6.14 6.06
C THR A 6 5.89 -7.43 5.33
N THR A 7 6.40 -8.43 6.05
CA THR A 7 6.53 -9.79 5.54
C THR A 7 5.19 -10.55 5.67
N PRO A 8 4.99 -11.67 4.96
CA PRO A 8 3.78 -12.50 5.11
C PRO A 8 3.55 -12.97 6.55
N GLU A 9 4.61 -13.28 7.30
CA GLU A 9 4.55 -13.72 8.69
C GLU A 9 4.09 -12.58 9.61
N GLN A 10 4.62 -11.36 9.40
CA GLN A 10 4.21 -10.17 10.15
C GLN A 10 2.74 -9.82 9.87
N MET A 11 2.32 -9.90 8.60
CA MET A 11 0.94 -9.65 8.21
C MET A 11 0.00 -10.69 8.84
N LYS A 12 0.36 -11.98 8.81
CA LYS A 12 -0.40 -13.05 9.48
C LYS A 12 -0.50 -12.77 10.98
N MET A 13 0.62 -12.49 11.63
CA MET A 13 0.67 -12.16 13.06
C MET A 13 -0.27 -11.01 13.42
N PHE A 14 -0.35 -9.99 12.56
CA PHE A 14 -1.20 -8.83 12.77
C PHE A 14 -2.69 -9.15 12.57
N LEU A 15 -3.06 -9.74 11.44
CA LEU A 15 -4.46 -10.03 11.09
C LEU A 15 -5.12 -10.97 12.10
N THR A 16 -4.37 -11.92 12.68
CA THR A 16 -4.90 -12.85 13.69
C THR A 16 -5.15 -12.22 15.06
N ARG A 17 -4.85 -10.93 15.26
CA ARG A 17 -5.14 -10.21 16.51
C ARG A 17 -6.51 -9.52 16.51
N LEU A 18 -7.30 -9.64 15.43
CA LEU A 18 -8.63 -9.06 15.36
C LEU A 18 -9.55 -9.68 16.43
N GLY A 19 -10.05 -8.85 17.35
CA GLY A 19 -10.92 -9.27 18.44
C GLY A 19 -12.42 -9.05 18.15
N PHE A 20 -13.27 -9.45 19.09
CA PHE A 20 -14.71 -9.20 19.00
C PHE A 20 -15.04 -7.71 18.99
N ASN A 21 -16.09 -7.34 18.26
CA ASN A 21 -16.56 -5.95 18.12
C ASN A 21 -15.46 -4.94 17.72
N SER A 22 -14.51 -5.38 16.91
CA SER A 22 -13.40 -4.56 16.43
C SER A 22 -13.40 -4.47 14.90
N LYS A 23 -12.69 -3.47 14.37
CA LYS A 23 -12.42 -3.30 12.94
C LYS A 23 -10.94 -3.08 12.75
N MET A 24 -10.41 -3.56 11.63
CA MET A 24 -9.02 -3.38 11.24
C MET A 24 -8.97 -2.79 9.84
N VAL A 25 -8.14 -1.77 9.67
CA VAL A 25 -7.86 -1.16 8.36
C VAL A 25 -6.36 -1.29 8.12
N VAL A 26 -6.01 -1.86 6.98
CA VAL A 26 -4.63 -2.03 6.54
C VAL A 26 -4.44 -1.18 5.29
N THR A 27 -3.51 -0.23 5.37
CA THR A 27 -3.17 0.70 4.29
C THR A 27 -1.73 0.47 3.83
N GLY A 28 -1.49 0.67 2.54
CA GLY A 28 -0.16 0.60 1.93
C GLY A 28 -0.22 0.72 0.41
N ASP A 29 0.94 1.02 -0.19
CA ASP A 29 1.12 1.15 -1.65
C ASP A 29 2.05 0.04 -2.15
N ILE A 30 1.50 -0.90 -2.93
CA ILE A 30 2.26 -2.04 -3.48
C ILE A 30 3.35 -1.64 -4.48
N THR A 31 3.38 -0.39 -4.94
CA THR A 31 4.42 0.14 -5.84
C THR A 31 5.63 0.70 -5.09
N GLN A 32 5.51 0.91 -3.77
CA GLN A 32 6.52 1.52 -2.90
C GLN A 32 7.03 0.54 -1.84
N VAL A 33 7.30 -0.71 -2.26
CA VAL A 33 7.82 -1.75 -1.36
C VAL A 33 9.27 -1.45 -1.01
N ASP A 34 9.54 -1.18 0.25
CA ASP A 34 10.87 -1.02 0.84
C ASP A 34 11.20 -2.25 1.70
N LEU A 35 11.33 -3.40 1.01
CA LEU A 35 11.84 -4.63 1.60
C LEU A 35 13.16 -4.98 0.94
N GLY A 36 14.06 -5.60 1.71
CA GLY A 36 15.33 -6.09 1.19
C GLY A 36 15.12 -6.97 -0.06
N ALA A 37 16.11 -6.97 -0.96
CA ALA A 37 16.05 -7.69 -2.22
C ALA A 37 15.55 -9.15 -2.03
N ASN A 38 14.66 -9.58 -2.93
CA ASN A 38 14.00 -10.90 -2.94
C ASN A 38 12.94 -11.18 -1.85
N LYS A 39 12.56 -10.20 -1.03
CA LYS A 39 11.43 -10.37 -0.11
C LYS A 39 10.11 -10.01 -0.80
N VAL A 40 9.11 -10.88 -0.60
CA VAL A 40 7.74 -10.62 -1.06
C VAL A 40 6.99 -9.85 0.03
N SER A 41 6.26 -8.82 -0.38
CA SER A 41 5.40 -8.05 0.53
C SER A 41 4.25 -8.90 1.06
N GLY A 42 4.04 -8.84 2.37
CA GLY A 42 2.89 -9.44 3.05
C GLY A 42 1.57 -8.89 2.51
N LEU A 43 1.50 -7.59 2.18
CA LEU A 43 0.33 -6.96 1.58
C LEU A 43 -0.05 -7.57 0.23
N GLN A 44 0.95 -7.83 -0.63
CA GLN A 44 0.73 -8.48 -1.92
C GLN A 44 0.23 -9.91 -1.75
N VAL A 45 0.76 -10.66 -0.78
CA VAL A 45 0.34 -12.03 -0.49
C VAL A 45 -1.11 -12.07 0.00
N VAL A 46 -1.47 -11.24 0.99
CA VAL A 46 -2.83 -11.26 1.57
C VAL A 46 -3.91 -10.84 0.60
N ARG A 47 -3.62 -9.92 -0.33
CA ARG A 47 -4.56 -9.55 -1.42
C ARG A 47 -4.95 -10.74 -2.30
N ARG A 48 -4.05 -11.72 -2.44
CA ARG A 48 -4.33 -12.95 -3.21
C ARG A 48 -5.05 -14.00 -2.37
N ILE A 49 -4.57 -14.28 -1.15
CA ILE A 49 -5.09 -15.41 -0.36
C ILE A 49 -6.37 -15.10 0.40
N LEU A 50 -6.67 -13.82 0.68
CA LEU A 50 -7.86 -13.42 1.43
C LEU A 50 -8.98 -12.85 0.56
N ARG A 51 -8.83 -12.90 -0.78
CA ARG A 51 -9.79 -12.30 -1.74
C ARG A 51 -11.23 -12.78 -1.53
N ASP A 52 -11.39 -14.07 -1.21
CA ASP A 52 -12.70 -14.72 -1.11
C ASP A 52 -13.15 -14.92 0.35
N VAL A 53 -12.48 -14.31 1.32
CA VAL A 53 -12.81 -14.43 2.74
C VAL A 53 -13.97 -13.48 3.09
N PRO A 54 -15.12 -14.00 3.55
CA PRO A 54 -16.24 -13.16 3.95
C PRO A 54 -15.86 -12.21 5.08
N GLY A 55 -16.30 -10.95 4.97
CA GLY A 55 -15.99 -9.90 5.95
C GLY A 55 -14.67 -9.16 5.72
N ILE A 56 -13.90 -9.53 4.69
CA ILE A 56 -12.73 -8.77 4.22
C ILE A 56 -13.09 -8.03 2.93
N HIS A 57 -12.68 -6.77 2.83
CA HIS A 57 -12.86 -5.96 1.64
C HIS A 57 -11.53 -5.33 1.23
N PHE A 58 -11.24 -5.33 -0.07
CA PHE A 58 -10.08 -4.66 -0.65
C PHE A 58 -10.55 -3.42 -1.39
N SER A 59 -10.17 -2.25 -0.88
CA SER A 59 -10.40 -0.97 -1.55
C SER A 59 -9.11 -0.55 -2.25
N GLU A 60 -9.17 -0.42 -3.58
CA GLU A 60 -8.04 0.01 -4.40
C GLU A 60 -8.26 1.46 -4.80
N LEU A 61 -7.34 2.31 -4.37
CA LEU A 61 -7.31 3.71 -4.76
C LEU A 61 -6.32 3.89 -5.91
N SER A 62 -6.67 4.77 -6.82
CA SER A 62 -5.88 5.14 -7.98
C SER A 62 -5.34 6.56 -7.83
N SER A 63 -4.51 6.99 -8.78
CA SER A 63 -4.07 8.39 -8.84
C SER A 63 -5.22 9.39 -8.99
N ALA A 64 -6.38 8.96 -9.52
CA ALA A 64 -7.57 9.80 -9.66
C ALA A 64 -8.23 10.10 -8.30
N ASP A 65 -8.00 9.25 -7.29
CA ASP A 65 -8.55 9.41 -5.94
C ASP A 65 -7.68 10.32 -5.06
N VAL A 66 -6.51 10.76 -5.56
CA VAL A 66 -5.56 11.56 -4.81
C VAL A 66 -5.81 13.05 -5.03
N VAL A 67 -6.48 13.69 -4.07
CA VAL A 67 -6.61 15.14 -4.02
C VAL A 67 -5.32 15.75 -3.47
N ARG A 68 -4.59 16.49 -4.31
CA ARG A 68 -3.36 17.18 -3.92
C ARG A 68 -3.60 18.68 -3.85
N HIS A 69 -2.92 19.32 -2.90
CA HIS A 69 -2.83 20.78 -2.88
C HIS A 69 -2.13 21.28 -4.16
N ARG A 70 -2.58 22.42 -4.71
CA ARG A 70 -2.04 23.01 -5.96
C ARG A 70 -0.51 23.10 -5.95
N LEU A 71 0.06 23.59 -4.85
CA LEU A 71 1.51 23.70 -4.69
C LEU A 71 2.24 22.36 -4.79
N VAL A 72 1.66 21.28 -4.26
CA VAL A 72 2.27 19.94 -4.32
C VAL A 72 2.28 19.42 -5.76
N ALA A 73 1.20 19.66 -6.52
CA ALA A 73 1.17 19.32 -7.94
C ALA A 73 2.24 20.10 -8.72
N GLU A 74 2.37 21.41 -8.49
CA GLU A 74 3.42 22.25 -9.12
C GLU A 74 4.84 21.75 -8.81
N ILE A 75 5.08 21.27 -7.58
CA ILE A 75 6.36 20.66 -7.18
C ILE A 75 6.59 19.36 -7.97
N ILE A 76 5.60 18.46 -8.02
CA ILE A 76 5.71 17.19 -8.76
C ILE A 76 6.02 17.45 -10.24
N ASP A 77 5.31 18.39 -10.85
CA ASP A 77 5.53 18.76 -12.26
C ASP A 77 6.92 19.36 -12.49
N ALA A 78 7.45 20.11 -11.53
CA ALA A 78 8.81 20.64 -11.60
C ALA A 78 9.87 19.53 -11.60
N TYR A 79 9.72 18.53 -10.73
CA TYR A 79 10.62 17.36 -10.71
C TYR A 79 10.48 16.51 -11.98
N ALA A 80 9.25 16.28 -12.45
CA ALA A 80 9.03 15.52 -13.69
C ALA A 80 9.71 16.15 -14.91
N ARG A 81 9.65 17.49 -15.04
CA ARG A 81 10.38 18.24 -16.08
C ARG A 81 11.90 18.21 -15.92
N TRP A 82 12.39 18.08 -14.70
CA TRP A 82 13.82 17.99 -14.42
C TRP A 82 14.35 16.59 -14.80
N ASP A 83 13.67 15.53 -14.36
CA ASP A 83 14.01 14.14 -14.68
C ASP A 83 14.01 13.88 -16.20
N SER A 84 13.04 14.44 -16.92
CA SER A 84 12.94 14.26 -18.38
C SER A 84 14.07 14.93 -19.16
N ARG A 85 14.79 15.89 -18.57
CA ARG A 85 15.95 16.56 -19.19
C ARG A 85 17.28 15.88 -18.85
N GLN A 86 17.30 15.04 -17.81
CA GLN A 86 18.48 14.30 -17.37
C GLN A 86 18.58 12.90 -18.00
N ARG A 87 17.50 12.42 -18.61
CA ARG A 87 17.46 11.21 -19.46
C ARG A 87 17.72 11.57 -20.92
#